data_AF-A0A660ZT88-F1
#
_entry.id   AF-A0A660ZT88-F1
#
_cell.length_a   1.000
_cell.length_b   1.000
_cell.length_c   1.000
_cell.angle_alpha   90.00
_cell.angle_beta   90.00
_cell.angle_gamma   90.00
#
_symmetry.space_group_name_H-M   'P 1'
#
loop_
_entity.id
_entity.type
_entity.pdbx_description
1 polymer ?
#
loop_
_entity_poly.entity_id
_entity_poly.type
_entity_poly.pdbx_seq_one_letter_code
_entity_poly.pdbx_strand_id
1 'polypeptide(L)'
;QGTLKELHELRKTIAPEKTPGLTLPTYEETKAYLQDAGFHLERRKHSEEEIIYSDAKAFLRAIHEQGVTGGKVSAGNAPLTRTELSQLVADYQETYASDGGVSATYETATFLLTK
;
A
#
# COMPACT_ATOMS: atom_id res chain seq x y z
N GLN A 1 6.12 -0.49 -2.09
CA GLN A 1 6.07 0.22 -3.39
C GLN A 1 4.95 -0.40 -4.20
N GLY A 2 4.43 0.34 -5.19
CA GLY A 2 3.27 -0.01 -6.03
C GLY A 2 1.93 0.06 -5.30
N THR A 3 1.68 -0.84 -4.34
CA THR A 3 0.47 -0.78 -3.51
C THR A 3 0.48 0.45 -2.59
N LEU A 4 -0.60 1.21 -2.63
CA LEU A 4 -0.87 2.44 -1.86
C LEU A 4 0.25 3.47 -1.97
N LYS A 5 0.79 3.66 -3.18
CA LYS A 5 1.87 4.64 -3.44
C LYS A 5 1.49 6.04 -2.98
N GLU A 6 0.24 6.43 -3.18
CA GLU A 6 -0.34 7.72 -2.76
C GLU A 6 -0.21 7.93 -1.25
N LEU A 7 -0.60 6.92 -0.49
CA LEU A 7 -0.53 6.94 0.97
C LEU A 7 0.93 7.00 1.47
N HIS A 8 1.83 6.29 0.80
CA HIS A 8 3.25 6.29 1.13
C HIS A 8 3.91 7.65 0.86
N GLU A 9 3.56 8.31 -0.24
CA GLU A 9 4.04 9.65 -0.60
C GLU A 9 3.61 10.68 0.43
N LEU A 10 2.31 10.74 0.76
CA LEU A 10 1.82 11.70 1.75
C LEU A 10 2.39 11.46 3.15
N ARG A 11 2.53 10.20 3.58
CA ARG A 11 3.12 9.90 4.89
C ARG A 11 4.57 10.36 5.00
N LYS A 12 5.36 10.27 3.92
CA LYS A 12 6.74 10.78 3.91
C LYS A 12 6.80 12.30 4.08
N THR A 13 5.81 13.02 3.59
CA THR A 13 5.72 14.47 3.73
C THR A 13 5.20 14.88 5.11
N ILE A 14 4.16 14.21 5.62
CA ILE A 14 3.47 14.58 6.86
C ILE A 14 4.23 14.17 8.12
N ALA A 15 4.81 12.96 8.12
CA ALA A 15 5.48 12.39 9.29
C ALA A 15 6.69 11.52 8.84
N PRO A 16 7.75 12.14 8.28
CA PRO A 16 8.89 11.43 7.71
C PRO A 16 9.54 10.45 8.68
N GLU A 17 9.61 10.81 9.97
CA GLU A 17 10.19 9.99 11.05
C GLU A 17 9.32 8.79 11.48
N LYS A 18 8.06 8.73 11.02
CA LYS A 18 7.09 7.66 11.32
C LYS A 18 6.75 6.79 10.11
N THR A 19 7.62 6.83 9.10
CA THR A 19 7.49 5.97 7.93
C THR A 19 7.62 4.49 8.35
N PRO A 20 6.80 3.57 7.80
CA PRO A 20 6.93 2.14 8.09
C PRO A 20 8.34 1.63 7.75
N GLY A 21 8.93 0.84 8.65
CA GLY A 21 10.26 0.24 8.45
C GLY A 21 10.25 -1.00 7.56
N LEU A 22 9.06 -1.54 7.27
CA LEU A 22 8.86 -2.70 6.41
C LEU A 22 8.17 -2.26 5.12
N THR A 23 8.68 -2.76 4.00
CA THR A 23 8.09 -2.58 2.67
C THR A 23 7.77 -3.94 2.07
N LEU A 24 6.66 -4.01 1.34
CA LEU A 24 6.41 -5.17 0.49
C LEU A 24 7.53 -5.30 -0.55
N PRO A 25 8.02 -6.53 -0.84
CA PRO A 25 8.95 -6.77 -1.92
C PRO A 25 8.30 -6.41 -3.25
N THR A 26 9.13 -5.94 -4.19
CA THR A 26 8.70 -5.72 -5.57
C THR A 26 8.39 -7.04 -6.27
N TYR A 27 7.71 -6.94 -7.41
CA TYR A 27 7.47 -8.11 -8.28
C TYR A 27 8.78 -8.81 -8.67
N GLU A 28 9.81 -8.07 -9.05
CA GLU A 28 11.10 -8.66 -9.48
C GLU A 28 11.87 -9.28 -8.31
N GLU A 29 11.85 -8.67 -7.12
CA GLU A 29 12.43 -9.28 -5.91
C GLU A 29 11.69 -10.59 -5.56
N THR A 30 10.36 -10.56 -5.55
CA THR A 30 9.54 -11.74 -5.25
C THR A 30 9.83 -12.87 -6.24
N LYS A 31 9.87 -12.55 -7.54
CA LYS A 31 10.21 -13.50 -8.59
C LYS A 31 11.61 -14.09 -8.40
N ALA A 32 12.61 -13.26 -8.10
CA ALA A 32 13.97 -13.72 -7.86
C ALA A 32 14.05 -14.67 -6.66
N TYR A 33 13.39 -14.34 -5.54
CA TYR A 33 13.34 -15.20 -4.36
C TYR A 33 12.67 -16.55 -4.63
N LEU A 34 11.61 -16.58 -5.45
CA LEU A 34 10.95 -17.83 -5.83
C LEU A 34 11.85 -18.71 -6.70
N GLN A 35 12.60 -18.13 -7.63
CA GLN A 35 13.56 -18.85 -8.46
C GLN A 35 14.74 -19.40 -7.65
N ASP A 36 15.28 -18.58 -6.74
CA ASP A 36 16.39 -18.98 -5.85
C ASP A 36 15.98 -20.12 -4.91
N ALA A 37 14.70 -20.14 -4.49
CA ALA A 37 14.11 -21.24 -3.74
C ALA A 37 13.88 -22.53 -4.57
N GLY A 38 14.22 -22.52 -5.86
CA GLY A 38 14.14 -23.67 -6.77
C GLY A 38 12.78 -23.89 -7.44
N PHE A 39 11.86 -22.91 -7.39
CA PHE A 39 10.59 -23.02 -8.11
C PHE A 39 10.72 -22.64 -9.58
N HIS A 40 10.01 -23.37 -10.42
CA HIS A 40 9.75 -23.01 -11.81
C HIS A 40 8.46 -22.18 -11.88
N LEU A 41 8.49 -21.09 -12.67
CA LEU A 41 7.36 -20.17 -12.80
C LEU A 41 6.59 -20.46 -14.09
N GLU A 42 5.56 -21.29 -14.00
CA GLU A 42 4.71 -21.68 -15.14
C GLU A 42 3.90 -20.50 -15.68
N ARG A 43 3.34 -19.70 -14.78
CA ARG A 43 2.59 -18.48 -15.12
C ARG A 43 2.88 -17.38 -14.14
N ARG A 44 2.83 -16.16 -14.66
CA ARG A 44 2.96 -14.92 -13.90
C ARG A 44 1.97 -13.91 -14.43
N LYS A 45 1.26 -13.25 -13.52
CA LYS A 45 0.44 -12.08 -13.81
C LYS A 45 0.83 -11.00 -12.82
N HIS A 46 1.07 -9.80 -13.33
CA HIS A 46 1.37 -8.62 -12.55
C HIS A 46 0.48 -7.49 -13.07
N SER A 47 -0.23 -6.82 -12.19
CA SER A 47 -1.13 -5.73 -12.53
C SER A 47 -1.17 -4.68 -11.43
N GLU A 48 -1.36 -3.44 -11.85
CA GLU A 48 -1.81 -2.36 -10.99
C GLU A 48 -3.30 -2.13 -11.25
N GLU A 49 -4.06 -1.98 -10.17
CA GLU A 49 -5.50 -1.73 -10.20
C GLU A 49 -5.80 -0.52 -9.32
N GLU A 50 -6.58 0.41 -9.85
CA GLU A 50 -7.08 1.57 -9.09
C GLU A 50 -8.48 1.28 -8.58
N ILE A 51 -8.69 1.50 -7.29
CA ILE A 51 -10.00 1.40 -6.64
C ILE A 51 -10.45 2.78 -6.21
N ILE A 52 -11.67 3.16 -6.58
CA ILE A 52 -12.29 4.42 -6.14
C ILE A 52 -13.08 4.19 -4.85
N TYR A 53 -12.76 4.99 -3.83
CA TYR A 53 -13.51 5.07 -2.58
C TYR A 53 -14.28 6.37 -2.54
N SER A 54 -15.43 6.41 -1.85
CA SER A 54 -16.28 7.61 -1.81
C SER A 54 -15.56 8.86 -1.29
N ASP A 55 -14.64 8.69 -0.33
CA ASP A 55 -13.79 9.73 0.22
C ASP A 55 -12.54 9.13 0.89
N ALA A 56 -11.60 9.99 1.28
CA ALA A 56 -10.36 9.57 1.96
C ALA A 56 -10.61 8.85 3.29
N LYS A 57 -11.69 9.17 4.02
CA LYS A 57 -12.01 8.49 5.29
C LYS A 57 -12.51 7.08 5.03
N ALA A 58 -13.34 6.89 4.01
CA ALA A 58 -13.83 5.58 3.57
C ALA A 58 -12.68 4.69 3.12
N PHE A 59 -11.73 5.24 2.35
CA PHE A 59 -10.48 4.56 2.00
C PHE A 59 -9.68 4.12 3.24
N LEU A 60 -9.33 5.07 4.12
CA LEU A 60 -8.53 4.76 5.32
C LEU A 60 -9.24 3.75 6.26
N ARG A 61 -10.57 3.83 6.34
CA ARG A 61 -11.37 2.86 7.08
C ARG A 61 -11.32 1.48 6.45
N ALA A 62 -11.45 1.37 5.13
CA ALA A 62 -11.42 0.09 4.43
C ALA A 62 -10.07 -0.64 4.65
N ILE A 63 -8.95 0.07 4.52
CA ILE A 63 -7.62 -0.52 4.79
C ILE A 63 -7.46 -0.85 6.29
N HIS A 64 -8.06 -0.08 7.19
CA HIS A 64 -8.04 -0.40 8.62
C HIS A 64 -8.77 -1.70 8.93
N GLU A 65 -9.96 -1.88 8.36
CA GLU A 65 -10.80 -3.08 8.52
C GLU A 65 -10.15 -4.33 7.90
N GLN A 66 -9.31 -4.19 6.87
CA GLN A 66 -8.48 -5.26 6.31
C GLN A 66 -7.29 -5.66 7.21
N GLY A 67 -7.05 -4.94 8.31
CA GLY A 67 -5.97 -5.22 9.25
C GLY A 67 -4.59 -4.73 8.80
N VAL A 68 -4.50 -3.97 7.70
CA VAL A 68 -3.20 -3.52 7.13
C VAL A 68 -2.67 -2.22 7.75
N THR A 69 -3.35 -1.69 8.77
CA THR A 69 -2.95 -0.47 9.49
C THR A 69 -2.41 -0.74 10.90
N GLY A 70 -2.37 -2.00 11.35
CA GLY A 70 -1.91 -2.40 12.68
C GLY A 70 -0.98 -3.61 12.67
N GLY A 71 -0.30 -3.86 13.80
CA GLY A 71 0.56 -5.03 13.99
C GLY A 71 2.02 -4.84 13.51
N LYS A 72 2.80 -5.93 13.54
CA LYS A 72 4.25 -5.92 13.28
C LYS A 72 4.64 -5.40 11.89
N VAL A 73 3.73 -5.47 10.92
CA VAL A 73 3.95 -5.06 9.53
C VAL A 73 3.70 -3.56 9.32
N SER A 74 2.77 -2.96 10.08
CA SER A 74 2.46 -1.52 10.04
C SER A 74 3.21 -0.70 11.10
N ALA A 75 4.11 -1.34 11.85
CA ALA A 75 4.96 -0.71 12.85
C ALA A 75 6.00 0.19 12.15
N GLY A 76 5.60 1.42 11.83
CA GLY A 76 6.56 2.53 11.88
C GLY A 76 7.06 2.71 13.30
N ASN A 77 8.11 3.51 13.49
CA ASN A 77 8.67 3.78 14.82
C ASN A 77 7.64 4.34 15.82
N ALA A 78 6.54 4.94 15.33
CA ALA A 78 5.40 5.39 16.13
C ALA A 78 4.11 5.47 15.27
N PRO A 79 2.91 5.35 15.88
CA PRO A 79 1.65 5.64 15.22
C PRO A 79 1.50 7.15 14.91
N LEU A 80 0.67 7.48 13.91
CA LEU A 80 0.32 8.87 13.61
C LEU A 80 -0.49 9.50 14.75
N THR A 81 -0.26 10.77 15.02
CA THR A 81 -1.09 11.56 15.95
C THR A 81 -2.45 11.88 15.33
N ARG A 82 -3.42 12.32 16.14
CA ARG A 82 -4.74 12.76 15.64
C ARG A 82 -4.63 13.90 14.62
N THR A 83 -3.68 14.81 14.82
CA THR A 83 -3.44 15.94 13.91
C THR A 83 -2.84 15.46 12.61
N GLU A 84 -1.82 14.61 12.65
CA GLU A 84 -1.21 14.01 11.44
C GLU A 84 -2.21 13.17 10.65
N LEU A 85 -3.09 12.41 11.33
CA LEU A 85 -4.13 11.64 10.66
C LEU A 85 -5.17 12.54 10.01
N SER A 86 -5.56 13.64 10.67
CA SER A 86 -6.48 14.62 10.09
C SER A 86 -5.87 15.31 8.86
N GLN A 87 -4.59 15.67 8.95
CA GLN A 87 -3.83 16.24 7.83
C GLN A 87 -3.75 15.24 6.67
N LEU A 88 -3.42 13.98 6.95
CA LEU A 88 -3.36 12.94 5.94
C LEU A 88 -4.69 12.74 5.21
N VAL A 89 -5.81 12.76 5.94
CA VAL A 89 -7.16 12.68 5.32
C VAL A 89 -7.40 13.86 4.39
N ALA A 90 -7.08 15.08 4.84
CA ALA A 90 -7.28 16.29 4.05
C ALA A 90 -6.41 16.29 2.78
N ASP A 91 -5.11 16.03 2.93
CA ASP A 91 -4.15 16.05 1.82
C ASP A 91 -4.45 14.93 0.81
N TYR A 92 -4.87 13.75 1.29
CA TYR A 92 -5.27 12.66 0.41
C TYR A 92 -6.52 13.01 -0.38
N GLN A 93 -7.51 13.60 0.28
CA GLN A 93 -8.75 14.03 -0.36
C GLN A 93 -8.51 15.11 -1.41
N GLU A 94 -7.60 16.06 -1.14
CA GLU A 94 -7.29 17.15 -2.07
C GLU A 94 -6.45 16.65 -3.26
N THR A 95 -5.42 15.85 -2.99
CA THR A 95 -4.42 15.46 -4.00
C THR A 95 -4.93 14.36 -4.94
N TYR A 96 -5.71 13.41 -4.42
CA TYR A 96 -6.11 12.20 -5.15
C TYR A 96 -7.62 12.11 -5.37
N ALA A 97 -8.34 13.23 -5.29
CA ALA A 97 -9.74 13.27 -5.71
C ALA A 97 -9.88 12.98 -7.21
N SER A 98 -10.86 12.17 -7.54
CA SER A 98 -11.27 11.84 -8.91
C SER A 98 -12.79 11.88 -9.03
N ASP A 99 -13.31 11.72 -10.26
CA ASP A 99 -14.75 11.53 -10.46
C ASP A 99 -15.23 10.32 -9.65
N GLY A 100 -16.09 10.57 -8.66
CA GLY A 100 -16.66 9.55 -7.79
C GLY A 100 -15.95 9.32 -6.45
N GLY A 101 -14.88 10.04 -6.13
CA GLY A 101 -14.27 10.04 -4.79
C GLY A 101 -12.76 10.18 -4.79
N VAL A 102 -12.03 9.26 -4.15
CA VAL A 102 -10.56 9.21 -4.15
C VAL A 102 -10.05 7.89 -4.70
N SER A 103 -8.96 7.92 -5.47
CA SER A 103 -8.32 6.71 -5.97
C SER A 103 -7.31 6.15 -4.96
N ALA A 104 -7.16 4.83 -4.96
CA ALA A 104 -6.06 4.13 -4.29
C ALA A 104 -5.53 3.04 -5.22
N THR A 105 -4.22 3.04 -5.44
CA THR A 105 -3.57 2.05 -6.31
C THR A 105 -3.20 0.80 -5.52
N TYR A 106 -3.52 -0.37 -6.06
CA TYR A 106 -3.09 -1.67 -5.55
C TYR A 106 -2.25 -2.37 -6.61
N GLU A 107 -1.11 -2.91 -6.20
CA GLU A 107 -0.24 -3.71 -7.05
C GLU A 107 -0.39 -5.18 -6.65
N THR A 108 -0.76 -6.03 -7.60
CA THR A 108 -0.94 -7.47 -7.38
C THR A 108 -0.04 -8.27 -8.29
N ALA A 109 0.65 -9.26 -7.72
CA ALA A 109 1.36 -10.28 -8.45
C ALA A 109 0.82 -11.67 -8.10
N THR A 110 0.54 -12.48 -9.12
CA THR A 110 0.12 -13.88 -8.99
C THR A 110 1.11 -14.77 -9.73
N PHE A 111 1.57 -15.83 -9.06
CA PHE A 111 2.50 -16.80 -9.59
C PHE A 111 1.92 -18.20 -9.52
N LEU A 112 1.97 -18.93 -10.63
CA LEU A 112 1.74 -20.38 -10.66
C LEU A 112 3.11 -21.06 -10.65
N LEU A 113 3.36 -21.85 -9.62
CA LEU A 113 4.66 -22.43 -9.33
C LEU A 113 4.63 -23.95 -9.44
N THR A 114 5.71 -24.51 -9.98
CA THR A 114 6.02 -25.94 -9.97
C THR A 114 7.40 -26.13 -9.31
N LYS A 115 7.64 -27.31 -8.76
CA LYS A 115 8.89 -27.65 -8.07
C LYS A 115 9.57 -28.80 -8.78
#